data_AF-A0A2D6XDK5-F1
#
_entry.id   AF-A0A2D6XDK5-F1
#
_cell.length_a   1.000
_cell.length_b   1.000
_cell.length_c   1.000
_cell.angle_alpha   90.00
_cell.angle_beta   90.00
_cell.angle_gamma   90.00
#
_symmetry.space_group_name_H-M   'P 1'
#
loop_
_entity.id
_entity.type
_entity.pdbx_description
1 polymer ?
#
loop_
_entity_poly.entity_id
_entity_poly.type
_entity_poly.pdbx_seq_one_letter_code
_entity_poly.pdbx_strand_id
1 'polypeptide(L)'
;MAAKRKASKKVTKNMKNLSQAHGKEEKFEPTTLEQIWGDDGSSAYGTLNENQYTNQVDEMNMSDLQTHASTVGIIPIDNRHTLRERLLREFRKHVSSYKKPVHQAESTTHADPEVMKILSEGK
;
A
#
# COMPACT_ATOMS: atom_id res chain seq x y z
N MET A 1 7.63 64.80 -8.11
CA MET A 1 6.75 63.95 -7.28
C MET A 1 6.87 62.51 -7.77
N ALA A 2 7.35 61.58 -6.94
CA ALA A 2 7.58 60.19 -7.33
C ALA A 2 6.31 59.35 -7.14
N ALA A 3 5.82 58.71 -8.21
CA ALA A 3 4.65 57.84 -8.17
C ALA A 3 5.04 56.44 -7.63
N LYS A 4 4.50 56.08 -6.47
CA LYS A 4 4.74 54.78 -5.82
C LYS A 4 3.93 53.69 -6.53
N ARG A 5 4.61 52.81 -7.29
CA ARG A 5 3.99 51.65 -7.93
C ARG A 5 3.58 50.62 -6.87
N LYS A 6 2.28 50.30 -6.77
CA LYS A 6 1.75 49.23 -5.90
C LYS A 6 2.11 47.87 -6.52
N ALA A 7 2.77 47.00 -5.75
CA ALA A 7 3.07 45.64 -6.15
C ALA A 7 1.79 44.79 -6.22
N SER A 8 1.59 44.08 -7.33
CA SER A 8 0.51 43.12 -7.52
C SER A 8 0.77 41.86 -6.68
N LYS A 9 -0.20 41.49 -5.83
CA LYS A 9 -0.10 40.33 -4.93
C LYS A 9 -0.42 39.06 -5.72
N LYS A 10 0.56 38.17 -5.89
CA LYS A 10 0.42 36.90 -6.62
C LYS A 10 -0.57 35.99 -5.89
N VAL A 11 -1.72 35.69 -6.51
CA VAL A 11 -2.75 34.81 -5.95
C VAL A 11 -2.24 33.37 -6.02
N THR A 12 -1.89 32.79 -4.87
CA THR A 12 -1.60 31.36 -4.75
C THR A 12 -2.91 30.59 -4.80
N LYS A 13 -3.14 29.86 -5.90
CA LYS A 13 -4.33 29.03 -6.09
C LYS A 13 -4.30 27.91 -5.04
N ASN A 14 -5.18 27.99 -4.03
CA ASN A 14 -5.32 26.97 -2.99
C ASN A 14 -5.76 25.65 -3.63
N MET A 15 -4.83 24.71 -3.79
CA MET A 15 -5.06 23.37 -4.36
C MET A 15 -5.77 22.42 -3.37
N LYS A 16 -6.72 22.92 -2.57
CA LYS A 16 -7.37 22.11 -1.52
C LYS A 16 -8.44 21.15 -2.08
N ASN A 17 -8.93 21.39 -3.31
CA ASN A 17 -10.03 20.61 -3.92
C ASN A 17 -9.66 20.08 -5.32
N LEU A 18 -8.47 19.51 -5.48
CA LEU A 18 -8.12 18.77 -6.70
C LEU A 18 -8.62 17.32 -6.56
N SER A 19 -9.83 17.05 -7.03
CA SER A 19 -10.36 15.68 -7.13
C SER A 19 -9.98 15.11 -8.50
N GLN A 20 -8.93 14.29 -8.53
CA GLN A 20 -8.58 13.51 -9.73
C GLN A 20 -9.36 12.20 -9.66
N ALA A 21 -10.37 12.03 -10.52
CA ALA A 21 -10.98 10.73 -10.73
C ALA A 21 -10.04 9.89 -11.60
N HIS A 22 -9.45 8.83 -11.03
CA HIS A 22 -8.64 7.89 -11.81
C HIS A 22 -9.58 6.89 -12.51
N GLY A 23 -9.52 6.82 -13.84
CA GLY A 23 -10.37 5.92 -14.64
C GLY A 23 -9.78 4.53 -14.90
N LYS A 24 -8.67 4.17 -14.24
CA LYS A 24 -8.02 2.87 -14.42
C LYS A 24 -8.62 1.87 -13.43
N GLU A 25 -9.21 0.80 -13.95
CA GLU A 25 -9.58 -0.36 -13.14
C GLU A 25 -8.32 -1.03 -12.59
N GLU A 26 -8.20 -1.11 -11.27
CA GLU A 26 -7.10 -1.80 -10.60
C GLU A 26 -7.28 -3.31 -10.77
N LYS A 27 -6.59 -3.86 -11.77
CA LYS A 27 -6.42 -5.31 -11.91
C LYS A 27 -5.27 -5.73 -10.99
N PHE A 28 -5.53 -6.70 -10.13
CA PHE A 28 -4.54 -7.27 -9.22
C PHE A 28 -4.09 -8.63 -9.76
N GLU A 29 -2.79 -8.92 -9.65
CA GLU A 29 -2.27 -10.25 -9.98
C GLU A 29 -2.29 -11.14 -8.74
N PRO A 30 -2.67 -12.42 -8.88
CA PRO A 30 -2.58 -13.34 -7.77
C PRO A 30 -1.12 -13.57 -7.39
N THR A 31 -0.80 -13.39 -6.11
CA THR A 31 0.58 -13.52 -5.61
C THR A 31 0.86 -14.86 -4.96
N THR A 32 -0.17 -15.59 -4.52
CA THR A 32 -0.06 -16.88 -3.84
C THR A 32 -0.75 -17.99 -4.63
N LEU A 33 -0.32 -19.25 -4.43
CA LEU A 33 -0.95 -20.42 -5.04
C LEU A 33 -2.40 -20.58 -4.55
N GLU A 34 -2.64 -20.38 -3.25
CA GLU A 34 -3.97 -20.30 -2.67
C GLU A 34 -4.89 -19.32 -3.40
N GLN A 35 -4.40 -18.12 -3.77
CA GLN A 35 -5.20 -17.15 -4.51
C GLN A 35 -5.55 -17.63 -5.93
N ILE A 36 -4.64 -18.37 -6.59
CA ILE A 36 -4.92 -19.02 -7.88
C ILE A 36 -6.00 -20.11 -7.72
N TRP A 37 -6.06 -20.75 -6.55
CA TRP A 37 -7.08 -21.74 -6.20
C TRP A 37 -8.39 -21.13 -5.68
N GLY A 38 -8.50 -19.81 -5.64
CA GLY A 38 -9.72 -19.11 -5.26
C GLY A 38 -9.84 -18.79 -3.77
N ASP A 39 -8.74 -18.86 -3.01
CA ASP A 39 -8.69 -18.26 -1.67
C ASP A 39 -8.80 -16.72 -1.80
N ASP A 40 -9.73 -16.15 -1.05
CA ASP A 40 -9.93 -14.71 -0.95
C ASP A 40 -8.95 -14.05 0.04
N GLY A 41 -8.07 -14.85 0.66
CA GLY A 41 -7.08 -14.43 1.62
C GLY A 41 -7.64 -14.27 3.03
N SER A 42 -8.90 -14.69 3.25
CA SER A 42 -9.55 -14.68 4.56
C SER A 42 -9.17 -15.90 5.43
N SER A 43 -8.55 -16.92 4.84
CA SER A 43 -8.22 -18.20 5.51
C SER A 43 -7.45 -18.05 6.83
N ALA A 44 -6.46 -17.15 6.89
CA ALA A 44 -5.58 -17.00 8.06
C ALA A 44 -6.13 -16.07 9.17
N TYR A 45 -6.92 -15.05 8.79
CA TYR A 45 -7.34 -13.97 9.71
C TYR A 45 -8.86 -13.80 9.81
N GLY A 46 -9.64 -14.54 9.01
CA GLY A 46 -11.10 -14.46 8.93
C GLY A 46 -11.65 -13.18 8.25
N THR A 47 -10.80 -12.18 8.01
CA THR A 47 -11.20 -10.91 7.40
C THR A 47 -10.04 -10.29 6.63
N LEU A 48 -10.35 -9.43 5.65
CA LEU A 48 -9.38 -8.59 4.94
C LEU A 48 -9.47 -7.11 5.37
N ASN A 49 -10.38 -6.79 6.30
CA ASN A 49 -10.62 -5.44 6.78
C ASN A 49 -9.86 -5.18 8.08
N GLU A 50 -8.99 -4.19 8.07
CA GLU A 50 -8.17 -3.83 9.23
C GLU A 50 -8.99 -3.48 10.47
N ASN A 51 -10.06 -2.68 10.32
CA ASN A 51 -10.89 -2.25 11.45
C ASN A 51 -11.63 -3.43 12.12
N GLN A 52 -12.03 -4.43 11.33
CA GLN A 52 -12.68 -5.62 11.89
C GLN A 52 -11.66 -6.47 12.64
N TYR A 53 -10.47 -6.65 12.06
CA TYR A 53 -9.41 -7.41 12.68
C TYR A 53 -8.90 -6.75 13.97
N THR A 54 -8.78 -5.42 14.01
CA THR A 54 -8.38 -4.70 15.22
C THR A 54 -9.35 -4.92 16.38
N ASN A 55 -10.66 -4.97 16.08
CA ASN A 55 -11.69 -5.20 17.09
C ASN A 55 -11.63 -6.65 17.60
N GLN A 56 -11.48 -7.62 16.71
CA GLN A 56 -11.30 -9.03 17.10
C GLN A 56 -10.08 -9.22 18.00
N VAL A 57 -8.94 -8.61 17.63
CA VAL A 57 -7.70 -8.65 18.43
C VAL A 57 -7.86 -7.97 19.79
N ASP A 58 -8.75 -6.98 19.89
CA ASP A 58 -9.06 -6.33 21.15
C ASP A 58 -9.94 -7.15 22.07
N GLU A 59 -10.88 -7.89 21.51
CA GLU A 59 -11.78 -8.78 22.24
C GLU A 59 -11.09 -10.06 22.72
N MET A 60 -10.03 -10.51 22.03
CA MET A 60 -9.27 -11.71 22.40
C MET A 60 -8.55 -11.56 23.75
N ASN A 61 -8.62 -12.63 24.55
CA ASN A 61 -7.85 -12.76 25.78
C ASN A 61 -6.36 -13.04 25.46
N MET A 62 -5.50 -13.00 26.48
CA MET A 62 -4.05 -13.21 26.27
C MET A 62 -3.71 -14.60 25.72
N SER A 63 -4.35 -15.66 26.23
CA SER A 63 -4.13 -17.04 25.79
C SER A 63 -4.56 -17.24 24.34
N ASP A 64 -5.69 -16.64 23.96
CA ASP A 64 -6.24 -16.66 22.61
C ASP A 64 -5.32 -15.90 21.67
N LEU A 65 -4.78 -14.74 22.08
CA LEU A 65 -3.79 -14.00 21.29
C LEU A 65 -2.53 -14.81 21.04
N GLN A 66 -2.03 -15.54 22.04
CA GLN A 66 -0.85 -16.40 21.89
C GLN A 66 -1.14 -17.59 20.96
N THR A 67 -2.33 -18.19 21.08
CA THR A 67 -2.77 -19.28 20.21
C THR A 67 -2.92 -18.79 18.77
N HIS A 68 -3.58 -17.65 18.57
CA HIS A 68 -3.75 -17.01 17.26
C HIS A 68 -2.41 -16.62 16.64
N ALA A 69 -1.49 -16.04 17.43
CA ALA A 69 -0.13 -15.77 16.99
C ALA A 69 0.57 -17.04 16.48
N SER A 70 0.41 -18.16 17.18
CA SER A 70 0.99 -19.45 16.77
C SER A 70 0.37 -19.95 15.45
N THR A 71 -0.95 -19.83 15.28
CA THR A 71 -1.65 -20.20 14.04
C THR A 71 -1.17 -19.39 12.83
N VAL A 72 -0.94 -18.09 13.03
CA VAL A 72 -0.47 -17.15 12.00
C VAL A 72 1.04 -17.26 11.75
N GLY A 73 1.79 -17.97 12.61
CA GLY A 73 3.23 -18.15 12.50
C GLY A 73 4.06 -17.02 13.14
N ILE A 74 3.48 -16.26 14.06
CA ILE A 74 4.17 -15.26 14.88
C ILE A 74 4.59 -15.89 16.21
N ILE A 75 5.83 -15.66 16.63
CA ILE A 75 6.33 -16.13 17.93
C ILE A 75 5.52 -15.45 19.06
N PRO A 76 4.84 -16.21 19.94
CA PRO A 76 4.10 -15.66 21.07
C PRO A 76 5.01 -14.91 22.04
N ILE A 77 4.49 -13.82 22.62
CA ILE A 77 5.19 -12.99 23.61
C ILE A 77 4.19 -12.71 24.74
N ASP A 78 4.68 -12.57 25.97
CA ASP A 78 3.84 -12.34 27.15
C ASP A 78 3.29 -10.91 27.23
N ASN A 79 3.90 -9.93 26.56
CA ASN A 79 3.40 -8.57 26.56
C ASN A 79 2.30 -8.39 25.48
N ARG A 80 1.04 -8.29 25.95
CA ARG A 80 -0.15 -8.11 25.11
C ARG A 80 -0.03 -6.97 24.10
N HIS A 81 0.49 -5.82 24.52
CA HIS A 81 0.57 -4.63 23.65
C HIS A 81 1.51 -4.91 22.47
N THR A 82 2.69 -5.45 22.75
CA THR A 82 3.67 -5.78 21.69
C THR A 82 3.20 -6.92 20.79
N LEU A 83 2.47 -7.90 21.34
CA LEU A 83 1.92 -9.01 20.56
C LEU A 83 0.84 -8.51 19.60
N ARG A 84 -0.05 -7.64 20.09
CA ARG A 84 -1.06 -6.96 19.28
C ARG A 84 -0.44 -6.19 18.11
N GLU A 85 0.56 -5.35 18.38
CA GLU A 85 1.20 -4.56 17.32
C GLU A 85 1.84 -5.44 16.24
N ARG A 86 2.46 -6.55 16.65
CA ARG A 86 3.03 -7.53 15.70
C ARG A 86 1.95 -8.20 14.86
N LEU A 87 0.85 -8.62 15.47
CA LEU A 87 -0.30 -9.20 14.76
C LEU A 87 -0.88 -8.23 13.73
N LEU A 88 -1.06 -6.95 14.10
CA LEU A 88 -1.55 -5.93 13.18
C LEU A 88 -0.56 -5.65 12.04
N ARG A 89 0.74 -5.65 12.33
CA ARG A 89 1.78 -5.44 11.32
C ARG A 89 1.82 -6.59 10.30
N GLU A 90 1.79 -7.84 10.75
CA GLU A 90 1.76 -8.99 9.84
C GLU A 90 0.44 -9.04 9.05
N PHE A 91 -0.69 -8.69 9.68
CA PHE A 91 -1.96 -8.56 8.97
C PHE A 91 -1.89 -7.54 7.82
N ARG A 92 -1.37 -6.33 8.06
CA ARG A 92 -1.20 -5.30 7.01
C ARG A 92 -0.30 -5.79 5.88
N LYS A 93 0.76 -6.51 6.22
CA LYS A 93 1.68 -7.11 5.25
C LYS A 93 1.00 -8.20 4.41
N HIS A 94 0.19 -9.06 5.03
CA HIS A 94 -0.65 -10.05 4.34
C HIS A 94 -1.59 -9.36 3.35
N VAL A 95 -2.38 -8.39 3.82
CA VAL A 95 -3.33 -7.64 2.96
C VAL A 95 -2.62 -6.97 1.78
N SER A 96 -1.44 -6.39 2.02
CA SER A 96 -0.64 -5.75 0.97
C SER A 96 -0.11 -6.77 -0.05
N SER A 97 0.27 -7.97 0.39
CA SER A 97 0.71 -9.05 -0.49
C SER A 97 -0.40 -9.54 -1.43
N TYR A 98 -1.64 -9.57 -0.94
CA TYR A 98 -2.80 -9.98 -1.75
C TYR A 98 -3.22 -8.92 -2.78
N LYS A 99 -2.92 -7.64 -2.54
CA LYS A 99 -3.30 -6.51 -3.41
C LYS A 99 -2.12 -5.99 -4.23
N LYS A 100 -1.38 -6.88 -4.89
CA LYS A 100 -0.29 -6.47 -5.77
C LYS A 100 -0.85 -5.95 -7.10
N PRO A 101 -0.60 -4.68 -7.48
CA PRO A 101 -1.04 -4.17 -8.77
C PRO A 101 -0.31 -4.90 -9.91
N VAL A 102 -1.01 -5.16 -11.02
CA VAL A 102 -0.38 -5.66 -12.26
C VAL A 102 0.71 -4.67 -12.66
N HIS A 103 1.97 -5.11 -12.60
CA HIS A 103 3.02 -4.38 -13.30
C HIS A 103 2.74 -4.58 -14.78
N GLN A 104 2.32 -3.52 -15.47
CA GLN A 104 2.50 -3.49 -16.92
C GLN A 104 4.00 -3.65 -17.12
N ALA A 105 4.42 -4.81 -17.63
CA ALA A 105 5.80 -5.03 -18.02
C ALA A 105 6.20 -3.79 -18.80
N GLU A 106 7.13 -3.01 -18.25
CA GLU A 106 7.71 -1.92 -19.02
C GLU A 106 8.24 -2.59 -20.26
N SER A 107 7.60 -2.33 -21.40
CA SER A 107 8.16 -2.74 -22.67
C SER A 107 9.57 -2.21 -22.60
N THR A 108 10.56 -3.10 -22.67
CA THR A 108 11.92 -2.71 -23.00
C THR A 108 11.85 -2.17 -24.42
N THR A 109 11.31 -0.97 -24.59
CA THR A 109 11.55 -0.12 -25.73
C THR A 109 13.04 0.14 -25.62
N HIS A 110 13.83 -0.72 -26.28
CA HIS A 110 15.14 -0.32 -26.74
C HIS A 110 14.93 1.06 -27.35
N ALA A 111 15.42 2.09 -26.67
CA ALA A 111 15.34 3.45 -27.19
C ALA A 111 15.96 3.41 -28.58
N ASP A 112 15.29 4.03 -29.56
CA ASP A 112 15.77 4.07 -30.93
C ASP A 112 17.25 4.51 -30.91
N PRO A 113 18.17 3.79 -31.58
CA PRO A 113 19.60 4.10 -31.56
C PRO A 113 19.92 5.57 -31.87
N GLU A 114 19.06 6.25 -32.64
CA GLU A 114 19.18 7.69 -32.90
C GLU A 114 19.00 8.54 -31.63
N VAL A 115 18.02 8.20 -30.78
CA VAL A 115 17.77 8.89 -29.50
C VAL A 115 18.92 8.68 -28.53
N MET A 116 19.49 7.47 -28.46
CA MET A 116 20.68 7.21 -27.63
C MET A 116 21.91 7.98 -28.12
N LYS A 117 22.09 8.11 -29.44
CA LYS A 117 23.20 8.88 -30.03
C LYS A 117 23.12 10.35 -29.64
N ILE A 118 21.94 10.97 -29.80
CA ILE A 118 21.70 12.37 -29.42
C ILE A 118 21.99 12.61 -27.93
N LEU A 119 21.59 11.69 -27.05
CA LEU A 119 21.84 11.80 -25.61
C LEU A 119 23.33 11.67 -25.24
N SER A 120 24.11 10.91 -26.03
CA SER A 120 25.53 10.67 -25.78
C SER A 120 26.46 11.79 -26.27
N GLU A 121 26.02 12.56 -27.26
CA GLU A 121 26.83 13.59 -27.92
C GLU A 121 26.90 14.91 -27.11
N GLY A 122 26.01 15.09 -26.11
CA GLY A 122 25.92 16.31 -25.29
C GLY A 122 26.72 16.31 -23.99
N LYS A 123 27.78 15.49 -23.86
CA LYS A 123 28.63 15.41 -22.66
C LYS A 123 29.96 16.13 -22.81
#